data_AF-A0AAN6KRM3-F1
#
_entry.id   AF-A0AAN6KRM3-F1
#
_cell.length_a   1.000
_cell.length_b   1.000
_cell.length_c   1.000
_cell.angle_alpha   90.00
_cell.angle_beta   90.00
_cell.angle_gamma   90.00
#
_symmetry.space_group_name_H-M   'P 1'
#
loop_
_entity.id
_entity.type
_entity.pdbx_description
1 polymer ?
#
loop_
_entity_poly.entity_id
_entity_poly.type
_entity_poly.pdbx_seq_one_letter_code
_entity_poly.pdbx_strand_id
1 'polypeptide(L)'
;MAHRLETKSVDQPDRDSPGAEYTRRQTTLYDAVAGRVGYEGFLTDQQPSKYRDTASTSQVPLPPEEILFRRKGAPVRFAEDDVYEADRHLQPHQRLPDSDLLKTIHAYVADYYDRTSKAHGNVDVRSLDETALLAFGILLEEASGHALGSTGDLAFVESVEANVSDEPSRPP
;
A
#
# COMPACT_ATOMS: atom_id res chain seq x y z
N MET A 1 6.38 75.18 -16.82
CA MET A 1 5.49 74.92 -15.68
C MET A 1 5.43 73.42 -15.44
N ALA A 2 5.78 73.03 -14.21
CA ALA A 2 5.44 71.80 -13.48
C ALA A 2 5.58 70.41 -14.14
N HIS A 3 6.53 69.65 -13.59
CA HIS A 3 6.53 68.19 -13.48
C HIS A 3 5.19 67.64 -12.97
N ARG A 4 4.76 66.48 -13.50
CA ARG A 4 4.04 65.46 -12.73
C ARG A 4 4.31 64.07 -13.32
N LEU A 5 5.05 63.27 -12.57
CA LEU A 5 5.12 61.82 -12.71
C LEU A 5 3.84 61.23 -12.10
N GLU A 6 3.08 60.45 -12.85
CA GLU A 6 2.17 59.46 -12.27
C GLU A 6 2.28 58.16 -13.07
N THR A 7 2.85 57.17 -12.39
CA THR A 7 2.89 55.76 -12.70
C THR A 7 1.49 55.16 -12.59
N LYS A 8 1.05 54.40 -13.60
CA LYS A 8 -0.04 53.44 -13.40
C LYS A 8 0.28 52.14 -14.15
N SER A 9 0.81 51.20 -13.38
CA SER A 9 0.89 49.78 -13.68
C SER A 9 -0.53 49.23 -13.90
N VAL A 10 -0.74 48.57 -15.04
CA VAL A 10 -1.67 47.44 -15.18
C VAL A 10 -0.98 46.48 -16.13
N ASP A 11 -0.05 45.70 -15.58
CA ASP A 11 0.45 44.52 -16.26
C ASP A 11 -0.56 43.41 -15.97
N GLN A 12 -1.32 43.09 -17.00
CA GLN A 12 -2.30 42.02 -17.00
C GLN A 12 -1.50 40.71 -17.15
N PRO A 13 -1.54 39.77 -16.19
CA PRO A 13 -0.88 38.49 -16.42
C PRO A 13 -1.69 37.74 -17.49
N ASP A 14 -1.12 37.70 -18.69
CA ASP A 14 -1.49 36.81 -19.77
C ASP A 14 -1.55 35.38 -19.20
N ARG A 15 -2.78 34.88 -19.04
CA ARG A 15 -3.08 33.51 -18.68
C ARG A 15 -2.95 32.65 -19.92
N ASP A 16 -1.72 32.40 -20.35
CA ASP A 16 -1.41 31.36 -21.34
C ASP A 16 -0.06 30.73 -20.97
N SER A 17 -0.02 30.00 -19.85
CA SER A 17 0.99 28.97 -19.66
C SER A 17 0.51 27.72 -20.41
N PRO A 18 1.25 27.22 -21.43
CA PRO A 18 0.85 26.03 -22.16
C PRO A 18 0.80 24.86 -21.18
N GLY A 19 -0.37 24.24 -21.12
CA GLY A 19 -0.73 23.24 -20.12
C GLY A 19 0.33 22.17 -19.98
N ALA A 20 0.83 22.01 -18.75
CA ALA A 20 1.48 20.79 -18.34
C ALA A 20 0.51 19.64 -18.67
N GLU A 21 0.86 18.80 -19.65
CA GLU A 21 0.17 17.54 -19.88
C GLU A 21 0.33 16.72 -18.60
N TYR A 22 -0.64 16.83 -17.69
CA TYR A 22 -0.78 15.91 -16.58
C TYR A 22 -1.10 14.55 -17.20
N THR A 23 -0.05 13.80 -17.52
CA THR A 23 -0.17 12.38 -17.84
C THR A 23 -0.85 11.77 -16.62
N ARG A 24 -2.13 11.43 -16.75
CA ARG A 24 -2.89 10.81 -15.66
C ARG A 24 -2.11 9.58 -15.22
N ARG A 25 -1.69 9.55 -13.95
CA ARG A 25 -1.00 8.39 -13.37
C ARG A 25 -1.84 7.16 -13.64
N GLN A 26 -1.26 6.17 -14.29
CA GLN A 26 -1.97 4.90 -14.52
C GLN A 26 -2.18 4.21 -13.18
N THR A 27 -3.39 3.68 -12.97
CA THR A 27 -3.69 2.86 -11.81
C THR A 27 -2.93 1.54 -11.91
N THR A 28 -2.36 1.11 -10.79
CA THR A 28 -1.65 -0.16 -10.71
C THR A 28 -2.48 -1.19 -9.93
N LEU A 29 -2.12 -2.47 -10.04
CA LEU A 29 -2.70 -3.51 -9.20
C LEU A 29 -2.49 -3.20 -7.71
N TYR A 30 -1.34 -2.62 -7.37
CA TYR A 30 -0.98 -2.21 -6.02
C TYR A 30 -1.94 -1.14 -5.48
N ASP A 31 -2.33 -0.17 -6.31
CA ASP A 31 -3.31 0.84 -5.92
C ASP A 31 -4.71 0.23 -5.69
N ALA A 32 -5.06 -0.82 -6.45
CA ALA A 32 -6.31 -1.57 -6.27
C ALA A 32 -6.34 -2.34 -4.94
N VAL A 33 -5.26 -3.06 -4.64
CA VAL A 33 -5.12 -3.81 -3.38
C VAL A 33 -5.17 -2.87 -2.17
N ALA A 34 -4.62 -1.66 -2.29
CA ALA A 34 -4.72 -0.62 -1.27
C ALA A 34 -6.11 0.04 -1.17
N GLY A 35 -7.09 -0.39 -1.97
CA GLY A 35 -8.45 0.14 -1.97
C GLY A 35 -8.56 1.56 -2.53
N ARG A 36 -7.57 2.03 -3.30
CA ARG A 36 -7.49 3.42 -3.80
C ARG A 36 -8.09 3.60 -5.18
N VAL A 37 -8.56 2.53 -5.83
CA VAL A 37 -9.01 2.54 -7.23
C VAL A 37 -10.46 2.07 -7.32
N GLY A 38 -11.29 2.83 -8.03
CA GLY A 38 -12.65 2.49 -8.39
C GLY A 38 -12.86 2.50 -9.91
N TYR A 39 -14.12 2.47 -10.35
CA TYR A 39 -14.51 2.43 -11.76
C TYR A 39 -13.97 3.60 -12.61
N GLU A 40 -13.82 4.79 -12.02
CA GLU A 40 -13.40 6.01 -12.72
C GLU A 40 -11.89 6.31 -12.55
N GLY A 41 -11.13 5.39 -11.94
CA GLY A 41 -9.71 5.56 -11.63
C GLY A 41 -9.48 5.71 -10.14
N PHE A 42 -8.58 6.61 -9.73
CA PHE A 42 -8.30 6.83 -8.31
C PHE A 42 -9.53 7.37 -7.58
N LEU A 43 -9.90 6.73 -6.47
CA LEU A 43 -10.90 7.23 -5.56
C LEU A 43 -10.42 8.56 -5.00
N THR A 44 -11.23 9.59 -5.22
CA THR A 44 -10.99 10.90 -4.63
C THR A 44 -11.98 11.06 -3.47
N ASP A 45 -11.57 11.68 -2.37
CA ASP A 45 -12.44 12.09 -1.25
C ASP A 45 -13.40 13.23 -1.65
N GLN A 46 -13.96 13.17 -2.87
CA GLN A 46 -14.93 14.14 -3.34
C GLN A 46 -16.16 14.04 -2.45
N GLN A 47 -16.41 15.12 -1.70
CA GLN A 47 -17.57 15.25 -0.86
C GLN A 47 -18.84 14.99 -1.71
N PRO A 48 -19.73 14.08 -1.28
CA PRO A 48 -20.97 13.84 -2.01
C PRO A 48 -21.69 15.18 -2.14
N SER A 49 -22.03 15.55 -3.38
CA SER A 49 -22.74 16.80 -3.64
C SER A 49 -24.01 16.83 -2.80
N LYS A 50 -24.28 17.93 -2.08
CA LYS A 50 -25.43 18.12 -1.17
C LYS A 50 -26.82 17.85 -1.79
N TYR A 51 -26.89 17.63 -3.10
CA TYR A 51 -28.10 17.43 -3.89
C TYR A 51 -28.22 16.04 -4.54
N ARG A 52 -27.31 15.09 -4.23
CA ARG A 52 -27.40 13.72 -4.76
C ARG A 52 -27.67 12.73 -3.63
N ASP A 53 -28.85 12.11 -3.70
CA ASP A 53 -29.28 11.04 -2.79
C ASP A 53 -28.83 9.64 -3.24
N THR A 54 -28.11 9.53 -4.36
CA THR A 54 -27.58 8.25 -4.85
C THR A 54 -26.09 8.17 -4.52
N ALA A 55 -25.71 7.17 -3.71
CA ALA A 55 -24.31 6.80 -3.52
C ALA A 55 -23.69 6.50 -4.89
N SER A 56 -22.70 7.29 -5.32
CA SER A 56 -22.04 7.07 -6.60
C SER A 56 -21.22 5.79 -6.52
N THR A 57 -21.48 4.85 -7.41
CA THR A 57 -20.68 3.61 -7.55
C THR A 57 -19.21 3.88 -7.86
N SER A 58 -18.87 5.11 -8.29
CA SER A 58 -17.50 5.57 -8.47
C SER A 58 -16.69 5.68 -7.17
N GLN A 59 -17.33 5.67 -5.99
CA GLN A 59 -16.66 5.71 -4.69
C GLN A 59 -16.37 4.33 -4.08
N VAL A 60 -16.86 3.26 -4.70
CA VAL A 60 -16.61 1.90 -4.22
C VAL A 60 -15.27 1.41 -4.77
N PRO A 61 -14.33 0.97 -3.91
CA PRO A 61 -13.11 0.34 -4.38
C PRO A 61 -13.42 -0.90 -5.21
N LEU A 62 -12.77 -0.99 -6.37
CA LEU A 62 -12.83 -2.18 -7.20
C LEU A 62 -11.91 -3.26 -6.62
N PRO A 63 -12.34 -4.52 -6.63
CA PRO A 63 -11.47 -5.59 -6.18
C PRO A 63 -10.34 -5.80 -7.22
N PRO A 64 -9.15 -6.24 -6.77
CA PRO A 64 -7.96 -6.31 -7.61
C PRO A 64 -8.13 -7.24 -8.82
N GLU A 65 -8.90 -8.32 -8.67
CA GLU A 65 -9.16 -9.26 -9.75
C GLU A 65 -9.96 -8.60 -10.89
N GLU A 66 -11.00 -7.83 -10.58
CA GLU A 66 -11.76 -7.09 -11.60
C GLU A 66 -10.88 -6.12 -12.39
N ILE A 67 -9.91 -5.47 -11.74
CA ILE A 67 -8.97 -4.56 -12.40
C ILE A 67 -8.01 -5.31 -13.33
N LEU A 68 -7.54 -6.49 -12.92
CA LEU A 68 -6.73 -7.36 -13.78
C LEU A 68 -7.49 -7.77 -15.04
N PHE A 69 -8.75 -8.17 -14.89
CA PHE A 69 -9.56 -8.67 -16.01
C PHE A 69 -10.00 -7.57 -16.99
N ARG A 70 -10.09 -6.33 -16.52
CA ARG A 70 -10.43 -5.18 -17.36
C ARG A 70 -9.25 -4.63 -18.15
N ARG A 71 -8.03 -5.03 -17.84
CA ARG A 71 -6.84 -4.49 -18.51
C ARG A 71 -6.81 -4.93 -19.98
N LYS A 72 -6.44 -4.00 -20.86
CA LYS A 72 -6.27 -4.31 -22.29
C LYS A 72 -5.24 -5.43 -22.45
N GLY A 73 -5.64 -6.54 -23.06
CA GLY A 73 -4.80 -7.73 -23.24
C GLY A 73 -4.84 -8.72 -22.08
N ALA A 74 -5.80 -8.61 -21.16
CA ALA A 74 -6.05 -9.65 -20.17
C ALA A 74 -6.30 -11.02 -20.85
N PRO A 75 -5.70 -12.11 -20.34
CA PRO A 75 -5.94 -13.46 -20.86
C PRO A 75 -7.43 -13.84 -20.78
N VAL A 76 -7.91 -14.63 -21.74
CA VAL A 76 -9.23 -15.27 -21.64
C VAL A 76 -9.18 -16.29 -20.51
N ARG A 77 -10.15 -16.23 -19.59
CA ARG A 77 -10.26 -17.13 -18.46
C ARG A 77 -11.09 -18.36 -18.83
N PHE A 78 -10.57 -19.52 -18.46
CA PHE A 78 -11.31 -20.77 -18.40
C PHE A 78 -11.25 -21.24 -16.94
N ALA A 79 -12.35 -21.82 -16.44
CA ALA A 79 -12.40 -22.27 -15.05
C ALA A 79 -11.29 -23.29 -14.75
N GLU A 80 -10.95 -24.09 -15.76
CA GLU A 80 -9.97 -25.17 -15.69
C GLU A 80 -8.52 -24.63 -15.68
N ASP A 81 -8.22 -23.65 -16.55
CA ASP A 81 -6.84 -23.19 -16.82
C ASP A 81 -6.62 -21.70 -16.48
N ASP A 82 -7.38 -21.18 -15.52
CA ASP A 82 -7.17 -19.84 -14.97
C ASP A 82 -5.74 -19.60 -14.45
N VAL A 83 -5.06 -18.66 -15.11
CA VAL A 83 -3.68 -18.25 -14.79
C VAL A 83 -3.60 -17.53 -13.44
N TYR A 84 -4.69 -16.91 -12.98
CA TYR A 84 -4.70 -16.13 -11.73
C TYR A 84 -4.98 -16.99 -10.49
N GLU A 85 -5.43 -18.22 -10.68
CA GLU A 85 -5.57 -19.23 -9.63
C GLU A 85 -4.38 -20.20 -9.72
N ALA A 86 -3.15 -19.70 -9.55
CA ALA A 86 -1.96 -20.56 -9.60
C ALA A 86 -1.79 -21.38 -8.30
N ASP A 87 -2.42 -20.93 -7.21
CA ASP A 87 -2.34 -21.50 -5.86
C ASP A 87 -2.94 -22.91 -5.76
N ARG A 88 -3.97 -23.21 -6.54
CA ARG A 88 -4.60 -24.57 -6.63
C ARG A 88 -3.66 -25.66 -7.15
N HIS A 89 -2.53 -25.30 -7.76
CA HIS A 89 -1.49 -26.25 -8.17
C HIS A 89 -0.40 -26.45 -7.11
N LEU A 90 -0.45 -25.71 -5.99
CA LEU A 90 0.52 -25.86 -4.92
C LEU A 90 0.34 -27.19 -4.20
N GLN A 91 1.47 -27.81 -3.83
CA GLN A 91 1.43 -28.99 -2.99
C GLN A 91 1.02 -28.60 -1.55
N PRO A 92 0.45 -29.53 -0.76
CA PRO A 92 0.02 -29.22 0.62
C PRO A 92 1.11 -28.67 1.56
N HIS A 93 2.39 -28.92 1.22
CA HIS A 93 3.54 -28.42 1.97
C HIS A 93 4.01 -27.03 1.51
N GLN A 94 3.53 -26.53 0.38
CA GLN A 94 3.83 -25.21 -0.16
C GLN A 94 2.75 -24.22 0.29
N ARG A 95 2.77 -23.89 1.57
CA ARG A 95 1.81 -22.93 2.14
C ARG A 95 2.17 -21.52 1.74
N LEU A 96 1.17 -20.76 1.30
CA LEU A 96 1.31 -19.32 1.09
C LEU A 96 1.07 -18.58 2.42
N PRO A 97 1.71 -17.42 2.62
CA PRO A 97 1.39 -16.54 3.73
C PRO A 97 -0.07 -16.10 3.72
N ASP A 98 -0.57 -15.71 4.89
CA ASP A 98 -1.92 -15.18 5.04
C ASP A 98 -2.14 -13.95 4.14
N SER A 99 -3.27 -13.96 3.42
CA SER A 99 -3.54 -12.92 2.42
C SER A 99 -3.76 -11.55 3.05
N ASP A 100 -4.34 -11.50 4.26
CA ASP A 100 -4.62 -10.24 4.94
C ASP A 100 -3.35 -9.67 5.56
N LEU A 101 -2.43 -10.53 6.03
CA LEU A 101 -1.06 -10.14 6.38
C LEU A 101 -0.35 -9.47 5.20
N LEU A 102 -0.35 -10.11 4.02
CA LEU A 102 0.30 -9.56 2.82
C LEU A 102 -0.33 -8.22 2.39
N LYS A 103 -1.66 -8.11 2.36
CA LYS A 103 -2.37 -6.86 2.06
C LYS A 103 -2.00 -5.75 3.05
N THR A 104 -1.88 -6.09 4.34
CA THR A 104 -1.58 -5.12 5.40
C THR A 104 -0.15 -4.59 5.27
N ILE A 105 0.83 -5.48 5.09
CA ILE A 105 2.23 -5.10 4.87
C ILE A 105 2.34 -4.23 3.62
N HIS A 106 1.74 -4.67 2.52
CA HIS A 106 1.79 -3.96 1.26
C HIS A 106 1.15 -2.56 1.36
N ALA A 107 -0.03 -2.45 1.98
CA ALA A 107 -0.70 -1.16 2.20
C ALA A 107 0.15 -0.21 3.07
N TYR A 108 0.72 -0.73 4.16
CA TYR A 108 1.61 0.03 5.03
C TYR A 108 2.84 0.57 4.28
N VAL A 109 3.52 -0.29 3.52
CA VAL A 109 4.72 0.09 2.77
C VAL A 109 4.39 1.08 1.65
N ALA A 110 3.27 0.90 0.96
CA ALA A 110 2.79 1.85 -0.05
C ALA A 110 2.48 3.23 0.55
N ASP A 111 1.85 3.29 1.73
CA ASP A 111 1.62 4.54 2.47
C ASP A 111 2.94 5.18 2.93
N TYR A 112 3.87 4.37 3.44
CA TYR A 112 5.19 4.84 3.89
C TYR A 112 5.96 5.49 2.73
N TYR A 113 6.02 4.83 1.57
CA TYR A 113 6.70 5.38 0.41
C TYR A 113 6.00 6.59 -0.20
N ASP A 114 4.66 6.65 -0.23
CA ASP A 114 3.95 7.86 -0.69
C ASP A 114 4.27 9.09 0.18
N ARG A 115 4.43 8.88 1.50
CA ARG A 115 4.78 9.95 2.43
C ARG A 115 6.25 10.36 2.32
N THR A 116 7.16 9.40 2.16
CA THR A 116 8.61 9.65 2.16
C THR A 116 9.15 10.08 0.80
N SER A 117 8.58 9.62 -0.31
CA SER A 117 9.01 9.97 -1.68
C SER A 117 8.77 11.44 -2.04
N LYS A 118 7.96 12.18 -1.26
CA LYS A 118 7.76 13.63 -1.45
C LYS A 118 8.99 14.46 -1.06
N ALA A 119 9.95 13.87 -0.34
CA ALA A 119 11.24 14.46 -0.02
C ALA A 119 12.32 13.91 -0.99
N HIS A 120 12.60 14.68 -2.04
CA HIS A 120 13.75 14.58 -2.95
C HIS A 120 14.57 13.28 -2.96
N GLY A 121 14.16 12.33 -3.80
CA GLY A 121 14.97 11.16 -4.15
C GLY A 121 14.13 10.14 -4.88
N ASN A 122 14.64 9.60 -5.98
CA ASN A 122 14.04 8.49 -6.70
C ASN A 122 14.20 7.22 -5.84
N VAL A 123 13.46 7.15 -4.73
CA VAL A 123 13.38 5.93 -3.93
C VAL A 123 12.71 4.91 -4.83
N ASP A 124 13.35 3.78 -5.05
CA ASP A 124 12.84 2.73 -5.92
C ASP A 124 11.57 2.16 -5.28
N VAL A 125 10.42 2.77 -5.60
CA VAL A 125 9.06 2.44 -5.12
C VAL A 125 8.64 1.02 -5.49
N ARG A 126 9.53 0.26 -6.14
CA ARG A 126 9.37 -1.10 -6.60
C ARG A 126 10.13 -2.14 -5.78
N SER A 127 10.71 -1.74 -4.65
CA SER A 127 11.51 -2.61 -3.77
C SER A 127 10.69 -3.70 -3.05
N LEU A 128 9.36 -3.62 -3.07
CA LEU A 128 8.44 -4.64 -2.54
C LEU A 128 7.47 -5.12 -3.64
N ASP A 129 8.03 -5.72 -4.70
CA ASP A 129 7.26 -6.34 -5.78
C ASP A 129 6.57 -7.64 -5.32
N GLU A 130 5.84 -8.31 -6.23
CA GLU A 130 5.03 -9.48 -5.88
C GLU A 130 5.88 -10.61 -5.24
N THR A 131 7.10 -10.80 -5.76
CA THR A 131 8.01 -11.84 -5.27
C THR A 131 8.62 -11.45 -3.93
N ALA A 132 9.05 -10.19 -3.78
CA ALA A 132 9.59 -9.68 -2.52
C ALA A 132 8.53 -9.69 -1.41
N LEU A 133 7.28 -9.32 -1.72
CA LEU A 133 6.18 -9.34 -0.77
C LEU A 133 5.87 -10.77 -0.28
N LEU A 134 5.83 -11.75 -1.21
CA LEU A 134 5.66 -13.16 -0.85
C LEU A 134 6.80 -13.68 0.03
N ALA A 135 8.05 -13.42 -0.37
CA ALA A 135 9.21 -13.83 0.41
C ALA A 135 9.21 -13.20 1.81
N PHE A 136 8.86 -11.92 1.91
CA PHE A 136 8.77 -11.22 3.19
C PHE A 136 7.67 -11.78 4.08
N GLY A 137 6.49 -12.08 3.52
CA GLY A 137 5.41 -12.72 4.27
C GLY A 137 5.80 -14.08 4.83
N ILE A 138 6.46 -14.92 4.03
CA ILE A 138 6.97 -16.24 4.47
C ILE A 138 7.95 -16.05 5.62
N LEU A 139 8.93 -15.15 5.46
CA LEU A 139 9.93 -14.89 6.50
C LEU A 139 9.29 -14.39 7.80
N LEU A 140 8.26 -13.53 7.69
CA LEU A 140 7.59 -12.96 8.85
C LEU A 140 6.77 -14.00 9.61
N GLU A 141 6.04 -14.86 8.91
CA GLU A 141 5.30 -15.96 9.54
C GLU A 141 6.23 -16.99 10.18
N GLU A 142 7.30 -17.41 9.48
CA GLU A 142 8.27 -18.35 10.03
C GLU A 142 9.03 -17.77 11.21
N ALA A 143 9.44 -16.49 11.14
CA ALA A 143 10.10 -15.81 12.26
C ALA A 143 9.15 -15.67 13.46
N SER A 144 7.86 -15.39 13.21
CA SER A 144 6.84 -15.29 14.26
C SER A 144 6.59 -16.67 14.89
N GLY A 145 6.43 -17.73 14.10
CA GLY A 145 6.30 -19.09 14.59
C GLY A 145 7.53 -19.55 15.39
N HIS A 146 8.73 -19.18 14.94
CA HIS A 146 9.96 -19.46 15.67
C HIS A 146 10.04 -18.70 17.00
N ALA A 147 9.72 -17.40 17.00
CA ALA A 147 9.81 -16.55 18.19
C ALA A 147 8.75 -16.88 19.25
N LEU A 148 7.53 -17.24 18.82
CA LEU A 148 6.41 -17.60 19.70
C LEU A 148 6.54 -19.06 20.23
N GLY A 149 7.37 -19.89 19.58
CA GLY A 149 7.43 -21.32 19.86
C GLY A 149 6.20 -22.08 19.32
N SER A 150 6.15 -23.39 19.56
CA SER A 150 5.12 -24.27 18.97
C SER A 150 3.67 -23.93 19.36
N THR A 151 3.48 -23.29 20.52
CA THR A 151 2.17 -23.04 21.11
C THR A 151 1.89 -21.55 21.33
N GLY A 152 2.91 -20.68 21.30
CA GLY A 152 2.76 -19.23 21.51
C GLY A 152 2.36 -18.80 22.93
N ASP A 153 2.14 -19.75 23.83
CA ASP A 153 1.59 -19.55 25.17
C ASP A 153 2.58 -18.87 26.14
N LEU A 154 3.88 -18.98 25.87
CA LEU A 154 4.95 -18.38 26.69
C LEU A 154 5.48 -17.05 26.15
N ALA A 155 5.00 -16.58 24.99
CA ALA A 155 5.60 -15.41 24.32
C ALA A 155 5.51 -14.10 25.11
N PHE A 156 4.51 -13.96 26.00
CA PHE A 156 4.30 -12.77 26.82
C PHE A 156 4.46 -13.04 28.32
N VAL A 157 4.94 -14.22 28.70
CA VAL A 157 5.17 -14.58 30.10
C VAL A 157 6.59 -14.14 30.46
N GLU A 158 6.69 -13.14 31.35
CA GLU A 158 7.97 -12.75 31.94
C GLU A 158 8.52 -13.91 32.79
N SER A 159 9.73 -14.39 32.48
CA SER A 159 10.39 -15.41 33.28
C SER A 159 10.82 -14.83 34.62
N VAL A 160 10.34 -15.40 35.73
CA VAL A 160 10.71 -15.02 37.11
C VAL A 160 12.19 -15.34 37.44
N GLU A 161 12.90 -16.04 36.55
CA GLU A 161 14.30 -16.47 36.73
C GLU A 161 15.31 -15.38 36.33
N ALA A 162 15.30 -14.24 37.02
CA ALA A 162 16.37 -13.25 36.94
C ALA A 162 16.63 -12.49 38.24
N ASN A 163 16.30 -13.05 39.41
CA ASN A 163 16.59 -12.41 40.71
C ASN A 163 16.98 -13.38 41.84
N VAL A 164 17.54 -14.55 41.52
CA VAL A 164 18.12 -15.42 42.55
C VAL A 164 19.54 -15.78 42.14
N SER A 165 20.50 -15.13 42.79
CA SER A 165 21.83 -15.63 43.20
C SER A 165 22.92 -14.60 42.95
N ASP A 166 23.00 -13.60 43.83
CA ASP A 166 24.32 -13.15 44.31
C ASP A 166 24.17 -12.70 45.77
N GLU A 167 23.91 -13.66 46.66
CA GLU A 167 24.11 -13.44 48.10
C GLU A 167 25.52 -13.94 48.45
N PRO A 168 26.49 -13.04 48.74
CA PRO A 168 27.83 -13.47 49.10
C PRO A 168 27.81 -14.13 50.48
N SER A 169 28.09 -15.44 50.48
CA SER A 169 28.32 -16.26 51.66
C SER A 169 29.24 -15.56 52.67
N ARG A 170 28.73 -15.30 53.88
CA ARG A 170 29.52 -14.83 55.02
C ARG A 170 30.04 -16.06 55.81
N PRO A 171 31.37 -16.23 55.98
CA PRO A 171 31.93 -17.33 56.76
C PRO A 171 31.86 -17.06 58.28
N PRO A 172 32.02 -18.12 59.12
CA PRO A 172 31.67 -18.11 60.55
C PRO A 172 32.55 -17.24 61.44
#